data_AF-A0A9W8WV66-F1
#
_entry.id   AF-A0A9W8WV66-F1
#
_cell.length_a   1.000
_cell.length_b   1.000
_cell.length_c   1.000
_cell.angle_alpha   90.00
_cell.angle_beta   90.00
_cell.angle_gamma   90.00
#
_symmetry.space_group_name_H-M   'P 1'
#
loop_
_entity.id
_entity.type
_entity.pdbx_description
1 polymer ?
#
loop_
_entity_poly.entity_id
_entity_poly.type
_entity_poly.pdbx_seq_one_letter_code
_entity_poly.pdbx_strand_id
1 'polypeptide(L)'
;MAQQGEAAGYYTGAPQQPQQAYYQGEQYGQQQPMNYSQQPPQYGNNYAPPQGPPPPQHAQQQNGYAQMNYGEKPTFDQAFKLERPKYNDLWAGLLLIAVFCGYVAVSGLSIRGYAQNQNGAIYGGSNQFALNSNTVILFAFVLGMATVFSYAYMWAARAFTKQFIWITGILNILFGFVTALYMLSRRYWSGGIVFLIFSVFYVICFISWIPRIPFSVLMLQTAIDVSKKFGHVYLVSLIGGLIAMALSAWFSVTLVAIYANYHPGNNPSCNNGTGGCSNGKVIGLIAFVTFAMYWFSEWLKNTIHVTISGVYGSWYFNPDGEKFPKGATRGALKRALTYSFGSISLGSLLVAIIQFLRQLCTIAQRSSSGDGNLVGSIMFCVLGCLIGILEWAVEFLNRYAFSYIALYGKSYIAAAKDTWKMIKDRGIDALVNECLIGPVLSMGATFIAYACALLAYLYLIFTSPAYNQDGSYTPVVVAFSFLIGLQICKIFTTPLSSGIDTIFVAMAWDPEVLMRAHPDLYHRMVAVYPHVQQAIHA
;
A
#
# COMPACT_ATOMS: atom_id res chain seq x y z
N MET A 1 5.70 43.95 4.44
CA MET A 1 6.40 43.41 5.63
C MET A 1 6.46 41.91 5.50
N ALA A 2 7.59 41.29 5.80
CA ALA A 2 7.77 39.84 5.75
C ALA A 2 8.22 39.33 7.13
N GLN A 3 7.76 38.15 7.51
CA GLN A 3 8.36 37.34 8.58
C GLN A 3 8.63 35.96 8.00
N GLN A 4 9.90 35.56 8.01
CA GLN A 4 10.31 34.19 7.66
C GLN A 4 10.33 33.37 8.95
N GLY A 5 9.79 32.15 8.90
CA GLY A 5 9.92 31.19 9.99
C GLY A 5 11.33 30.60 10.06
N GLU A 6 11.78 30.26 11.26
CA GLU A 6 13.14 29.80 11.52
C GLU A 6 13.41 28.38 10.96
N ALA A 7 14.28 28.28 9.96
CA ALA A 7 14.71 27.00 9.39
C ALA A 7 16.16 27.01 8.84
N ALA A 8 16.99 27.98 9.24
CA ALA A 8 18.27 28.30 8.59
C ALA A 8 19.52 28.15 9.50
N GLY A 9 19.50 27.20 10.45
CA GLY A 9 20.53 27.07 11.49
C GLY A 9 21.46 25.85 11.44
N TYR A 10 21.35 24.97 10.45
CA TYR A 10 21.98 23.62 10.50
C TYR A 10 23.04 23.32 9.42
N TYR A 11 23.44 24.30 8.60
CA TYR A 11 24.40 24.11 7.49
C TYR A 11 25.58 25.11 7.50
N THR A 12 26.15 25.39 8.67
CA THR A 12 27.42 26.14 8.79
C THR A 12 28.33 25.47 9.82
N GLY A 13 29.31 24.68 9.34
CA GLY A 13 30.17 23.85 10.19
C GLY A 13 31.44 23.35 9.51
N ALA A 14 32.08 24.17 8.66
CA ALA A 14 33.37 23.86 8.06
C ALA A 14 34.52 24.42 8.93
N PRO A 15 35.52 23.61 9.32
CA PRO A 15 36.64 24.09 10.12
C PRO A 15 37.58 24.99 9.30
N GLN A 16 37.84 26.20 9.81
CA GLN A 16 38.70 27.18 9.14
C GLN A 16 40.19 26.88 9.37
N GLN A 17 41.00 27.02 8.30
CA GLN A 17 42.45 27.08 8.40
C GLN A 17 42.90 28.54 8.63
N PRO A 18 43.78 28.83 9.61
CA PRO A 18 44.28 30.18 9.83
C PRO A 18 45.52 30.49 8.98
N GLN A 19 45.36 31.41 8.03
CA GLN A 19 46.38 32.34 7.55
C GLN A 19 45.96 33.75 8.04
N GLN A 20 46.82 34.73 8.30
CA GLN A 20 48.27 34.88 8.07
C GLN A 20 48.82 35.93 9.07
N ALA A 21 50.13 35.99 9.30
CA ALA A 21 50.77 37.13 9.99
C ALA A 21 52.11 37.49 9.33
N TYR A 22 52.33 38.78 9.09
CA TYR A 22 53.54 39.34 8.48
C TYR A 22 54.70 39.44 9.49
N TYR A 23 55.95 39.20 9.04
CA TYR A 23 57.12 40.04 9.36
C TYR A 23 58.25 39.81 8.33
N GLN A 24 59.34 40.58 8.42
CA GLN A 24 60.39 40.76 7.38
C GLN A 24 61.49 39.66 7.42
N GLY A 25 62.23 39.46 6.31
CA GLY A 25 63.40 38.56 6.30
C GLY A 25 64.11 38.29 4.95
N GLU A 26 64.80 39.31 4.40
CA GLU A 26 65.97 39.23 3.47
C GLU A 26 65.87 38.47 2.10
N GLN A 27 66.99 38.48 1.35
CA GLN A 27 67.11 38.12 -0.09
C GLN A 27 68.20 37.06 -0.37
N TYR A 28 68.32 36.67 -1.66
CA TYR A 28 69.37 35.84 -2.29
C TYR A 28 69.29 34.32 -2.00
N GLY A 29 69.52 33.41 -2.98
CA GLY A 29 69.68 33.60 -4.42
C GLY A 29 69.99 32.29 -5.20
N GLN A 30 69.85 32.36 -6.54
CA GLN A 30 70.33 31.43 -7.59
C GLN A 30 69.79 29.96 -7.73
N GLN A 31 69.16 29.74 -8.90
CA GLN A 31 69.46 28.74 -9.96
C GLN A 31 69.43 27.20 -9.73
N GLN A 32 68.95 26.51 -10.78
CA GLN A 32 68.95 25.04 -11.02
C GLN A 32 70.24 24.63 -11.81
N PRO A 33 70.44 23.39 -12.36
CA PRO A 33 69.65 22.14 -12.32
C PRO A 33 70.51 20.84 -12.11
N MET A 34 69.97 19.68 -12.53
CA MET A 34 70.62 18.40 -12.92
C MET A 34 70.76 17.23 -11.90
N ASN A 35 69.81 16.29 -12.02
CA ASN A 35 70.02 14.92 -12.55
C ASN A 35 71.08 13.98 -11.90
N TYR A 36 70.66 12.81 -11.38
CA TYR A 36 71.08 11.48 -11.88
C TYR A 36 70.28 10.31 -11.24
N SER A 37 70.26 9.16 -11.92
CA SER A 37 69.51 7.94 -11.56
C SER A 37 70.39 6.75 -11.17
N GLN A 38 69.96 5.87 -10.24
CA GLN A 38 70.42 4.46 -10.16
C GLN A 38 69.59 3.52 -9.25
N GLN A 39 69.72 2.21 -9.50
CA GLN A 39 69.14 1.04 -8.79
C GLN A 39 70.02 -0.21 -9.09
N PRO A 40 69.87 -1.38 -8.41
CA PRO A 40 69.20 -1.67 -7.14
C PRO A 40 70.24 -2.04 -6.04
N PRO A 41 70.68 -3.30 -5.71
CA PRO A 41 70.20 -4.68 -5.95
C PRO A 41 69.50 -5.29 -4.71
N GLN A 42 69.96 -6.43 -4.16
CA GLN A 42 69.44 -7.14 -2.96
C GLN A 42 70.58 -7.76 -2.13
N TYR A 43 70.41 -7.91 -0.80
CA TYR A 43 70.11 -9.20 -0.15
C TYR A 43 69.67 -8.95 1.32
N GLY A 44 68.96 -9.90 1.95
CA GLY A 44 68.24 -9.66 3.23
C GLY A 44 68.71 -10.52 4.41
N ASN A 45 68.06 -10.35 5.57
CA ASN A 45 68.15 -11.32 6.68
C ASN A 45 66.91 -11.28 7.62
N ASN A 46 66.67 -12.37 8.34
CA ASN A 46 65.52 -12.57 9.24
C ASN A 46 65.80 -12.08 10.68
N TYR A 47 64.88 -11.32 11.28
CA TYR A 47 64.70 -11.24 12.74
C TYR A 47 63.25 -10.91 13.12
N ALA A 48 62.76 -11.48 14.22
CA ALA A 48 61.42 -11.24 14.78
C ALA A 48 61.44 -11.25 16.31
N PRO A 49 60.88 -10.20 16.95
CA PRO A 49 60.41 -10.25 18.35
C PRO A 49 58.98 -9.66 18.47
N PRO A 50 58.37 -9.60 19.67
CA PRO A 50 57.62 -10.71 20.25
C PRO A 50 56.12 -10.40 20.42
N GLN A 51 55.31 -11.40 20.78
CA GLN A 51 53.88 -11.22 21.06
C GLN A 51 53.64 -10.43 22.35
N GLY A 52 52.82 -9.37 22.27
CA GLY A 52 52.28 -8.66 23.43
C GLY A 52 51.00 -9.33 23.99
N PRO A 53 50.65 -9.10 25.27
CA PRO A 53 49.49 -9.72 25.90
C PRO A 53 48.15 -9.13 25.39
N PRO A 54 47.06 -9.91 25.38
CA PRO A 54 45.76 -9.44 24.92
C PRO A 54 45.08 -8.50 25.95
N PRO A 55 44.61 -7.30 25.55
CA PRO A 55 43.75 -6.47 26.38
C PRO A 55 42.34 -7.08 26.54
N PRO A 56 41.57 -6.71 27.58
CA PRO A 56 40.47 -7.52 28.10
C PRO A 56 39.18 -7.52 27.25
N GLN A 57 38.43 -8.63 27.33
CA GLN A 57 37.09 -8.77 26.77
C GLN A 57 36.07 -7.91 27.55
N HIS A 58 35.83 -6.68 27.09
CA HIS A 58 34.64 -5.93 27.49
C HIS A 58 33.43 -6.38 26.66
N ALA A 59 32.50 -7.09 27.30
CA ALA A 59 31.25 -7.53 26.68
C ALA A 59 30.28 -6.35 26.45
N GLN A 60 30.47 -5.60 25.37
CA GLN A 60 29.53 -4.58 24.92
C GLN A 60 28.51 -5.16 23.93
N GLN A 61 27.23 -4.91 24.19
CA GLN A 61 26.13 -5.31 23.30
C GLN A 61 26.16 -4.46 22.02
N GLN A 62 26.70 -5.01 20.94
CA GLN A 62 26.87 -4.28 19.69
C GLN A 62 25.52 -4.09 18.97
N ASN A 63 24.94 -2.90 19.12
CA ASN A 63 23.80 -2.47 18.30
C ASN A 63 24.20 -2.46 16.81
N GLY A 64 23.29 -2.91 15.96
CA GLY A 64 23.55 -3.21 14.54
C GLY A 64 23.74 -2.00 13.63
N TYR A 65 24.88 -1.32 13.76
CA TYR A 65 25.40 -0.39 12.77
C TYR A 65 26.78 -0.85 12.29
N ALA A 66 26.81 -1.54 11.16
CA ALA A 66 28.06 -1.78 10.45
C ALA A 66 28.54 -0.45 9.84
N GLN A 67 29.69 0.03 10.31
CA GLN A 67 30.35 1.21 9.76
C GLN A 67 30.85 0.85 8.34
N MET A 68 30.25 1.46 7.31
CA MET A 68 30.61 1.23 5.91
C MET A 68 32.06 1.66 5.66
N ASN A 69 32.97 0.68 5.57
CA ASN A 69 34.34 0.91 5.13
C ASN A 69 34.36 0.99 3.60
N TYR A 70 34.88 2.08 3.04
CA TYR A 70 34.74 2.44 1.61
C TYR A 70 35.56 1.57 0.62
N GLY A 71 36.22 0.50 1.09
CA GLY A 71 37.11 -0.33 0.27
C GLY A 71 36.41 -1.34 -0.65
N GLU A 72 35.44 -2.10 -0.15
CA GLU A 72 34.70 -3.11 -0.92
C GLU A 72 33.22 -3.12 -0.52
N LYS A 73 32.31 -3.09 -1.50
CA LYS A 73 30.89 -3.33 -1.25
C LYS A 73 30.62 -4.84 -1.15
N PRO A 74 29.79 -5.31 -0.20
CA PRO A 74 29.41 -6.71 -0.13
C PRO A 74 28.66 -7.16 -1.39
N THR A 75 29.05 -8.32 -1.92
CA THR A 75 28.37 -9.04 -3.02
C THR A 75 26.92 -9.34 -2.65
N PHE A 76 26.03 -9.62 -3.61
CA PHE A 76 24.61 -9.93 -3.33
C PHE A 76 24.42 -10.99 -2.23
N ASP A 77 25.15 -12.11 -2.28
CA ASP A 77 25.10 -13.18 -1.26
C ASP A 77 25.77 -12.83 0.09
N GLN A 78 26.37 -11.64 0.21
CA GLN A 78 26.89 -11.05 1.44
C GLN A 78 25.94 -9.96 1.97
N ALA A 79 25.41 -9.10 1.08
CA ALA A 79 24.50 -8.01 1.41
C ALA A 79 23.08 -8.48 1.81
N PHE A 80 22.59 -9.57 1.19
CA PHE A 80 21.27 -10.15 1.45
C PHE A 80 21.34 -11.46 2.26
N LYS A 81 22.45 -11.68 2.97
CA LYS A 81 22.71 -12.86 3.78
C LYS A 81 21.92 -12.81 5.09
N LEU A 82 20.66 -13.28 5.08
CA LEU A 82 19.85 -13.34 6.31
C LEU A 82 20.58 -14.11 7.41
N GLU A 83 20.70 -13.51 8.60
CA GLU A 83 21.24 -14.13 9.81
C GLU A 83 20.28 -15.19 10.39
N ARG A 84 20.15 -16.30 9.64
CA ARG A 84 19.16 -17.37 9.82
C ARG A 84 17.71 -16.90 9.58
N PRO A 85 16.80 -17.78 9.15
CA PRO A 85 15.39 -17.43 8.97
C PRO A 85 14.69 -17.26 10.32
N LYS A 86 14.74 -16.05 10.88
CA LYS A 86 14.01 -15.68 12.10
C LYS A 86 12.55 -15.34 11.78
N TYR A 87 11.62 -15.93 12.52
CA TYR A 87 10.21 -15.56 12.46
C TYR A 87 9.98 -14.28 13.26
N ASN A 88 9.43 -13.24 12.62
CA ASN A 88 9.16 -11.95 13.24
C ASN A 88 7.67 -11.75 13.51
N ASP A 89 7.35 -11.04 14.60
CA ASP A 89 6.00 -10.59 14.98
C ASP A 89 4.95 -11.72 15.03
N LEU A 90 5.36 -12.94 15.41
CA LEU A 90 4.55 -14.18 15.39
C LEU A 90 3.17 -14.04 16.03
N TRP A 91 3.04 -13.27 17.12
CA TRP A 91 1.78 -13.05 17.82
C TRP A 91 0.69 -12.46 16.90
N ALA A 92 1.07 -11.57 15.97
CA ALA A 92 0.13 -10.93 15.05
C ALA A 92 -0.34 -11.91 13.96
N GLY A 93 0.55 -12.82 13.53
CA GLY A 93 0.19 -13.91 12.62
C GLY A 93 -0.73 -14.95 13.28
N LEU A 94 -0.47 -15.32 14.53
CA LEU A 94 -1.34 -16.21 15.30
C LEU A 94 -2.72 -15.57 15.57
N LEU A 95 -2.75 -14.27 15.88
CA LEU A 95 -4.00 -13.53 16.07
C LEU A 95 -4.81 -13.42 14.76
N LEU A 96 -4.15 -13.20 13.62
CA LEU A 96 -4.79 -13.25 12.31
C LEU A 96 -5.44 -14.63 12.06
N ILE A 97 -4.70 -15.72 12.29
CA ILE A 97 -5.23 -17.09 12.13
C ILE A 97 -6.42 -17.34 13.07
N ALA A 98 -6.36 -16.89 14.32
CA ALA A 98 -7.47 -17.01 15.27
C ALA A 98 -8.73 -16.26 14.80
N VAL A 99 -8.57 -15.05 14.25
CA VAL A 99 -9.67 -14.28 13.66
C VAL A 99 -10.21 -14.94 12.39
N PHE A 100 -9.38 -15.63 11.59
CA PHE A 100 -9.85 -16.43 10.44
C PHE A 100 -10.74 -17.58 10.90
N CYS A 101 -10.27 -18.37 11.88
CA CYS A 101 -11.05 -19.47 12.43
C CYS A 101 -12.37 -18.99 13.05
N GLY A 102 -12.37 -17.83 13.73
CA GLY A 102 -13.59 -17.19 14.21
C GLY A 102 -14.55 -16.78 13.09
N TYR A 103 -14.04 -16.18 12.01
CA TYR A 103 -14.83 -15.84 10.83
C TYR A 103 -15.45 -17.10 10.18
N VAL A 104 -14.66 -18.16 10.00
CA VAL A 104 -15.11 -19.44 9.44
C VAL A 104 -16.19 -20.07 10.32
N ALA A 105 -16.05 -20.04 11.65
CA ALA A 105 -17.06 -20.55 12.57
C ALA A 105 -18.38 -19.73 12.52
N VAL A 106 -18.30 -18.39 12.58
CA VAL A 106 -19.47 -17.51 12.47
C VAL A 106 -20.18 -17.68 11.12
N SER A 107 -19.41 -17.76 10.04
CA SER A 107 -19.92 -17.98 8.68
C SER A 107 -20.59 -19.34 8.55
N GLY A 108 -19.94 -20.43 8.98
CA GLY A 108 -20.48 -21.78 8.93
C GLY A 108 -21.79 -21.93 9.70
N LEU A 109 -21.88 -21.35 10.91
CA LEU A 109 -23.12 -21.34 11.70
C LEU A 109 -24.23 -20.53 11.00
N SER A 110 -23.91 -19.35 10.47
CA SER A 110 -24.89 -18.47 9.81
C SER A 110 -25.41 -19.10 8.50
N ILE A 111 -24.51 -19.62 7.65
CA ILE A 111 -24.86 -20.24 6.37
C ILE A 111 -25.63 -21.54 6.60
N ARG A 112 -25.27 -22.34 7.63
CA ARG A 112 -26.06 -23.52 8.01
C ARG A 112 -27.48 -23.14 8.42
N GLY A 113 -27.65 -22.13 9.28
CA GLY A 113 -28.98 -21.64 9.65
C GLY A 113 -29.77 -21.14 8.44
N TYR A 114 -29.12 -20.42 7.52
CA TYR A 114 -29.75 -19.93 6.29
C TYR A 114 -30.26 -21.08 5.41
N ALA A 115 -29.43 -22.10 5.20
CA ALA A 115 -29.77 -23.28 4.40
C ALA A 115 -30.85 -24.16 5.05
N GLN A 116 -30.93 -24.20 6.39
CA GLN A 116 -31.97 -24.94 7.11
C GLN A 116 -33.33 -24.21 7.15
N ASN A 117 -33.34 -22.88 7.05
CA ASN A 117 -34.57 -22.06 7.10
C ASN A 117 -35.07 -21.58 5.71
N GLN A 118 -34.43 -22.00 4.60
CA GLN A 118 -34.93 -21.72 3.24
C GLN A 118 -35.34 -22.97 2.48
N ASN A 119 -36.59 -23.00 2.02
CA ASN A 119 -37.00 -23.84 0.91
C ASN A 119 -36.24 -23.36 -0.35
N GLY A 120 -35.44 -24.24 -0.96
CA GLY A 120 -34.33 -23.90 -1.87
C GLY A 120 -34.66 -23.30 -3.26
N ALA A 121 -35.74 -22.55 -3.40
CA ALA A 121 -36.15 -21.91 -4.66
C ALA A 121 -35.41 -20.59 -4.89
N ILE A 122 -34.30 -20.62 -5.64
CA ILE A 122 -33.46 -19.46 -5.99
C ILE A 122 -34.27 -18.27 -6.56
N TYR A 123 -35.34 -18.57 -7.32
CA TYR A 123 -36.23 -17.58 -7.95
C TYR A 123 -37.64 -17.51 -7.30
N GLY A 124 -37.87 -18.17 -6.17
CA GLY A 124 -39.21 -18.33 -5.57
C GLY A 124 -39.31 -18.07 -4.07
N GLY A 125 -38.22 -17.71 -3.39
CA GLY A 125 -38.22 -17.47 -1.95
C GLY A 125 -39.02 -16.24 -1.53
N SER A 126 -40.21 -16.45 -0.95
CA SER A 126 -41.13 -15.42 -0.45
C SER A 126 -40.66 -14.66 0.81
N ASN A 127 -39.35 -14.58 1.04
CA ASN A 127 -38.75 -13.91 2.20
C ASN A 127 -38.74 -12.39 1.98
N GLN A 128 -39.79 -11.74 2.48
CA GLN A 128 -40.01 -10.29 2.39
C GLN A 128 -39.21 -9.47 3.43
N PHE A 129 -38.61 -10.10 4.45
CA PHE A 129 -38.09 -9.41 5.64
C PHE A 129 -36.57 -9.40 5.79
N ALA A 130 -35.83 -9.97 4.84
CA ALA A 130 -34.37 -10.07 4.90
C ALA A 130 -33.73 -10.13 3.51
N LEU A 131 -32.42 -9.84 3.46
CA LEU A 131 -31.58 -10.06 2.28
C LEU A 131 -31.72 -11.53 1.82
N ASN A 132 -31.86 -11.76 0.51
CA ASN A 132 -32.24 -13.06 -0.03
C ASN A 132 -31.39 -13.45 -1.26
N SER A 133 -31.76 -14.54 -1.95
CA SER A 133 -31.01 -15.06 -3.09
C SER A 133 -30.78 -14.02 -4.20
N ASN A 134 -31.69 -13.06 -4.39
CA ASN A 134 -31.52 -11.97 -5.35
C ASN A 134 -30.40 -11.01 -4.95
N THR A 135 -30.11 -10.85 -3.65
CA THR A 135 -28.97 -10.08 -3.14
C THR A 135 -27.66 -10.83 -3.37
N VAL A 136 -27.66 -12.17 -3.26
CA VAL A 136 -26.48 -13.00 -3.55
C VAL A 136 -26.16 -12.98 -5.05
N ILE A 137 -27.17 -13.10 -5.91
CA ILE A 137 -27.05 -12.94 -7.37
C ILE A 137 -26.51 -11.54 -7.71
N LEU A 138 -27.03 -10.49 -7.05
CA LEU A 138 -26.55 -9.12 -7.23
C LEU A 138 -25.07 -8.97 -6.88
N PHE A 139 -24.63 -9.44 -5.71
CA PHE A 139 -23.22 -9.34 -5.32
C PHE A 139 -22.32 -10.19 -6.24
N ALA A 140 -22.77 -11.34 -6.73
CA ALA A 140 -22.04 -12.12 -7.73
C ALA A 140 -21.90 -11.39 -9.08
N PHE A 141 -22.97 -10.73 -9.55
CA PHE A 141 -22.94 -9.89 -10.75
C PHE A 141 -22.00 -8.69 -10.58
N VAL A 142 -22.11 -7.97 -9.46
CA VAL A 142 -21.23 -6.84 -9.11
C VAL A 142 -19.77 -7.29 -9.05
N LEU A 143 -19.48 -8.46 -8.47
CA LEU A 143 -18.13 -9.02 -8.42
C LEU A 143 -17.57 -9.34 -9.81
N GLY A 144 -18.39 -9.93 -10.69
CA GLY A 144 -18.02 -10.18 -12.09
C GLY A 144 -17.68 -8.89 -12.84
N MET A 145 -18.55 -7.88 -12.72
CA MET A 145 -18.34 -6.56 -13.34
C MET A 145 -17.11 -5.83 -12.76
N ALA A 146 -16.89 -5.90 -11.45
CA ALA A 146 -15.70 -5.36 -10.79
C ALA A 146 -14.41 -5.96 -11.37
N THR A 147 -14.37 -7.29 -11.57
CA THR A 147 -13.23 -7.98 -12.17
C THR A 147 -13.03 -7.61 -13.64
N VAL A 148 -14.10 -7.54 -14.43
CA VAL A 148 -14.04 -7.11 -15.84
C VAL A 148 -13.49 -5.69 -15.96
N PHE A 149 -14.02 -4.73 -15.18
CA PHE A 149 -13.53 -3.35 -15.19
C PHE A 149 -12.09 -3.24 -14.65
N SER A 150 -11.72 -4.01 -13.62
CA SER A 150 -10.35 -4.03 -13.07
C SER A 150 -9.34 -4.58 -14.10
N TYR A 151 -9.72 -5.62 -14.85
CA TYR A 151 -8.90 -6.15 -15.94
C TYR A 151 -8.76 -5.14 -17.09
N ALA A 152 -9.87 -4.51 -17.50
CA ALA A 152 -9.85 -3.47 -18.54
C ALA A 152 -9.00 -2.25 -18.14
N TYR A 153 -9.06 -1.83 -16.87
CA TYR A 153 -8.24 -0.75 -16.33
C TYR A 153 -6.74 -1.12 -16.30
N MET A 154 -6.41 -2.35 -15.88
CA MET A 154 -5.05 -2.89 -15.94
C MET A 154 -4.52 -3.08 -17.36
N TRP A 155 -5.39 -3.39 -18.33
CA TRP A 155 -5.03 -3.42 -19.74
C TRP A 155 -4.75 -2.01 -20.29
N ALA A 156 -5.62 -1.03 -20.01
CA ALA A 156 -5.44 0.36 -20.41
C ALA A 156 -4.15 0.97 -19.82
N ALA A 157 -3.85 0.69 -18.54
CA ALA A 157 -2.60 1.07 -17.87
C ALA A 157 -1.35 0.55 -18.59
N ARG A 158 -1.44 -0.65 -19.19
CA ARG A 158 -0.33 -1.32 -19.89
C ARG A 158 -0.21 -0.93 -21.37
N ALA A 159 -1.32 -0.60 -22.02
CA ALA A 159 -1.37 -0.24 -23.44
C ALA A 159 -1.04 1.24 -23.69
N PHE A 160 -1.52 2.15 -22.82
CA PHE A 160 -1.51 3.59 -23.09
C PHE A 160 -1.04 4.41 -21.88
N THR A 161 0.14 4.09 -21.32
CA THR A 161 0.64 4.64 -20.04
C THR A 161 0.51 6.16 -19.86
N LYS A 162 0.78 6.95 -20.90
CA LYS A 162 0.65 8.42 -20.88
C LYS A 162 -0.80 8.86 -20.90
N GLN A 163 -1.60 8.35 -21.83
CA GLN A 163 -3.02 8.68 -21.98
C GLN A 163 -3.83 8.25 -20.76
N PHE A 164 -3.50 7.09 -20.18
CA PHE A 164 -4.11 6.52 -18.99
C PHE A 164 -4.11 7.50 -17.79
N ILE A 165 -2.97 8.14 -17.49
CA ILE A 165 -2.86 9.12 -16.40
C ILE A 165 -3.78 10.33 -16.66
N TRP A 166 -3.77 10.85 -17.90
CA TRP A 166 -4.62 11.97 -18.29
C TRP A 166 -6.12 11.62 -18.25
N ILE A 167 -6.50 10.48 -18.82
CA ILE A 167 -7.88 10.01 -18.89
C ILE A 167 -8.43 9.78 -17.48
N THR A 168 -7.71 9.08 -16.60
CA THR A 168 -8.17 8.84 -15.22
C THR A 168 -8.37 10.15 -14.45
N GLY A 169 -7.46 11.12 -14.58
CA GLY A 169 -7.58 12.43 -13.93
C GLY A 169 -8.76 13.25 -14.44
N ILE A 170 -8.88 13.41 -15.77
CA ILE A 170 -10.00 14.12 -16.41
C ILE A 170 -11.34 13.44 -16.07
N LEU A 171 -11.40 12.11 -16.10
CA LEU A 171 -12.60 11.35 -15.77
C LEU A 171 -13.04 11.60 -14.31
N ASN A 172 -12.10 11.62 -13.35
CA ASN A 172 -12.43 11.90 -11.96
C ASN A 172 -12.94 13.35 -11.77
N ILE A 173 -12.36 14.33 -12.48
CA ILE A 173 -12.86 15.72 -12.50
C ILE A 173 -14.31 15.76 -13.01
N LEU A 174 -14.59 15.10 -14.15
CA LEU A 174 -15.92 15.05 -14.74
C LEU A 174 -16.94 14.38 -13.81
N PHE A 175 -16.60 13.24 -13.20
CA PHE A 175 -17.46 12.56 -12.24
C PHE A 175 -17.72 13.39 -10.98
N GLY A 176 -16.72 14.14 -10.50
CA GLY A 176 -16.88 15.11 -9.41
C GLY A 176 -17.94 16.17 -9.72
N PHE A 177 -17.80 16.87 -10.86
CA PHE A 177 -18.74 17.90 -11.27
C PHE A 177 -20.14 17.35 -11.58
N VAL A 178 -20.26 16.21 -12.25
CA VAL A 178 -21.56 15.53 -12.49
C VAL A 178 -22.24 15.17 -11.18
N THR A 179 -21.50 14.66 -10.20
CA THR A 179 -22.04 14.31 -8.87
C THR A 179 -22.50 15.57 -8.12
N ALA A 180 -21.69 16.63 -8.14
CA ALA A 180 -22.03 17.91 -7.52
C ALA A 180 -23.31 18.52 -8.09
N LEU A 181 -23.39 18.64 -9.43
CA LEU A 181 -24.55 19.20 -10.14
C LEU A 181 -25.81 18.34 -9.92
N TYR A 182 -25.67 17.01 -9.93
CA TYR A 182 -26.79 16.11 -9.61
C TYR A 182 -27.33 16.33 -8.20
N MET A 183 -26.45 16.39 -7.18
CA MET A 183 -26.87 16.64 -5.80
C MET A 183 -27.54 18.02 -5.61
N LEU A 184 -27.01 19.07 -6.26
CA LEU A 184 -27.64 20.39 -6.27
C LEU A 184 -29.03 20.36 -6.93
N SER A 185 -29.18 19.67 -8.08
CA SER A 185 -30.47 19.54 -8.77
C SER A 185 -31.54 18.83 -7.91
N ARG A 186 -31.13 17.88 -7.06
CA ARG A 186 -31.98 17.16 -6.10
C ARG A 186 -32.20 17.93 -4.79
N ARG A 187 -31.82 19.22 -4.72
CA ARG A 187 -31.88 20.10 -3.53
C ARG A 187 -31.05 19.61 -2.33
N TYR A 188 -30.08 18.71 -2.54
CA TYR A 188 -29.17 18.24 -1.49
C TYR A 188 -27.95 19.18 -1.39
N TRP A 189 -28.22 20.41 -0.95
CA TRP A 189 -27.28 21.54 -0.99
C TRP A 189 -25.94 21.25 -0.33
N SER A 190 -25.94 20.64 0.87
CA SER A 190 -24.72 20.32 1.61
C SER A 190 -23.75 19.43 0.81
N GLY A 191 -24.24 18.27 0.32
CA GLY A 191 -23.42 17.38 -0.51
C GLY A 191 -23.01 18.02 -1.84
N GLY A 192 -23.95 18.72 -2.50
CA GLY A 192 -23.66 19.40 -3.76
C GLY A 192 -22.55 20.44 -3.67
N ILE A 193 -22.57 21.29 -2.63
CA ILE A 193 -21.52 22.28 -2.36
C ILE A 193 -20.19 21.60 -2.01
N VAL A 194 -20.20 20.57 -1.16
CA VAL A 194 -18.98 19.84 -0.77
C VAL A 194 -18.33 19.16 -1.98
N PHE A 195 -19.10 18.45 -2.82
CA PHE A 195 -18.56 17.83 -4.04
C PHE A 195 -18.08 18.89 -5.06
N LEU A 196 -18.71 20.06 -5.14
CA LEU A 196 -18.25 21.17 -5.99
C LEU A 196 -16.88 21.70 -5.53
N ILE A 197 -16.73 21.97 -4.22
CA ILE A 197 -15.46 22.43 -3.64
C ILE A 197 -14.35 21.40 -3.88
N PHE A 198 -14.61 20.11 -3.61
CA PHE A 198 -13.63 19.05 -3.89
C PHE A 198 -13.31 18.93 -5.38
N SER A 199 -14.27 19.12 -6.29
CA SER A 199 -14.02 19.09 -7.75
C SER A 199 -13.13 20.24 -8.20
N VAL A 200 -13.37 21.46 -7.71
CA VAL A 200 -12.52 22.63 -8.00
C VAL A 200 -11.11 22.46 -7.42
N PHE A 201 -10.99 21.97 -6.18
CA PHE A 201 -9.70 21.63 -5.58
C PHE A 201 -8.95 20.57 -6.40
N TYR A 202 -9.65 19.52 -6.86
CA TYR A 202 -9.07 18.46 -7.68
C TYR A 202 -8.59 18.98 -9.05
N VAL A 203 -9.28 19.94 -9.68
CA VAL A 203 -8.79 20.63 -10.89
C VAL A 203 -7.46 21.34 -10.62
N ILE A 204 -7.34 22.07 -9.49
CA ILE A 204 -6.10 22.75 -9.10
C ILE A 204 -4.97 21.74 -8.87
N CYS A 205 -5.25 20.62 -8.18
CA CYS A 205 -4.29 19.53 -8.01
C CYS A 205 -3.87 18.93 -9.36
N PHE A 206 -4.82 18.63 -10.26
CA PHE A 206 -4.51 18.03 -11.55
C PHE A 206 -3.65 18.95 -12.43
N ILE A 207 -3.89 20.26 -12.42
CA ILE A 207 -3.02 21.25 -13.10
C ILE A 207 -1.60 21.23 -12.52
N SER A 208 -1.47 21.20 -11.18
CA SER A 208 -0.18 21.07 -10.48
C SER A 208 0.55 19.74 -10.77
N TRP A 209 -0.20 18.70 -11.19
CA TRP A 209 0.33 17.38 -11.50
C TRP A 209 0.83 17.22 -12.94
N ILE A 210 0.37 18.05 -13.89
CA ILE A 210 0.82 18.04 -15.30
C ILE A 210 2.35 17.89 -15.46
N PRO A 211 3.22 18.71 -14.81
CA PRO A 211 4.67 18.59 -14.96
C PRO A 211 5.26 17.26 -14.45
N ARG A 212 4.58 16.56 -13.54
CA ARG A 212 5.05 15.30 -12.92
C ARG A 212 4.66 14.04 -13.72
N ILE A 213 3.77 14.20 -14.71
CA ILE A 213 3.29 13.09 -15.55
C ILE A 213 4.44 12.39 -16.30
N PRO A 214 5.42 13.08 -16.93
CA PRO A 214 6.54 12.41 -17.61
C PRO A 214 7.33 11.45 -16.71
N PHE A 215 7.66 11.85 -15.48
CA PHE A 215 8.36 11.00 -14.51
C PHE A 215 7.50 9.79 -14.10
N SER A 216 6.23 10.05 -13.84
CA SER A 216 5.23 9.01 -13.51
C SER A 216 5.07 7.99 -14.65
N VAL A 217 5.08 8.43 -15.92
CA VAL A 217 5.03 7.56 -17.10
C VAL A 217 6.28 6.69 -17.21
N LEU A 218 7.47 7.25 -17.00
CA LEU A 218 8.73 6.49 -17.03
C LEU A 218 8.74 5.38 -15.97
N MET A 219 8.39 5.71 -14.72
CA MET A 219 8.32 4.72 -13.63
C MET A 219 7.28 3.62 -13.90
N LEU A 220 6.12 3.98 -14.46
CA LEU A 220 5.08 3.03 -14.86
C LEU A 220 5.55 2.12 -16.02
N GLN A 221 6.20 2.66 -17.04
CA GLN A 221 6.76 1.89 -18.17
C GLN A 221 7.81 0.89 -17.68
N THR A 222 8.77 1.33 -16.85
CA THR A 222 9.78 0.46 -16.23
C THR A 222 9.13 -0.69 -15.45
N ALA A 223 8.12 -0.42 -14.63
CA ALA A 223 7.40 -1.47 -13.91
C ALA A 223 6.68 -2.45 -14.86
N ILE A 224 6.05 -1.96 -15.92
CA ILE A 224 5.40 -2.77 -16.94
C ILE A 224 6.41 -3.67 -17.67
N ASP A 225 7.59 -3.17 -18.01
CA ASP A 225 8.58 -3.91 -18.80
C ASP A 225 9.33 -4.97 -17.97
N VAL A 226 9.62 -4.68 -16.70
CA VAL A 226 10.11 -5.70 -15.75
C VAL A 226 9.07 -6.79 -15.52
N SER A 227 7.79 -6.44 -15.35
CA SER A 227 6.73 -7.45 -15.18
C SER A 227 6.38 -8.20 -16.47
N LYS A 228 6.64 -7.65 -17.68
CA LYS A 228 6.66 -8.40 -18.94
C LYS A 228 7.79 -9.45 -18.95
N LYS A 229 9.02 -9.05 -18.58
CA LYS A 229 10.18 -9.97 -18.48
C LYS A 229 9.94 -11.11 -17.47
N PHE A 230 9.23 -10.81 -16.38
CA PHE A 230 8.90 -11.77 -15.32
C PHE A 230 7.38 -11.99 -15.19
N GLY A 231 6.76 -12.58 -16.22
CA GLY A 231 5.29 -12.77 -16.30
C GLY A 231 4.63 -13.47 -15.10
N HIS A 232 5.39 -14.20 -14.27
CA HIS A 232 4.95 -14.74 -12.98
C HIS A 232 4.43 -13.66 -12.00
N VAL A 233 4.85 -12.39 -12.14
CA VAL A 233 4.32 -11.25 -11.37
C VAL A 233 2.81 -11.08 -11.62
N TYR A 234 2.36 -11.19 -12.87
CA TYR A 234 0.94 -11.15 -13.20
C TYR A 234 0.19 -12.42 -12.74
N LEU A 235 0.85 -13.58 -12.71
CA LEU A 235 0.25 -14.80 -12.17
C LEU A 235 -0.01 -14.71 -10.66
N VAL A 236 0.92 -14.14 -9.87
CA VAL A 236 0.70 -13.87 -8.44
C VAL A 236 -0.48 -12.90 -8.24
N SER A 237 -0.57 -11.87 -9.07
CA SER A 237 -1.72 -10.94 -9.05
C SER A 237 -3.05 -11.61 -9.40
N LEU A 238 -3.07 -12.45 -10.44
CA LEU A 238 -4.27 -13.18 -10.85
C LEU A 238 -4.75 -14.13 -9.75
N ILE A 239 -3.85 -14.94 -9.17
CA ILE A 239 -4.17 -15.85 -8.07
C ILE A 239 -4.64 -15.06 -6.84
N GLY A 240 -3.96 -13.97 -6.49
CA GLY A 240 -4.36 -13.08 -5.41
C GLY A 240 -5.74 -12.43 -5.64
N GLY A 241 -6.02 -11.99 -6.85
CA GLY A 241 -7.32 -11.46 -7.27
C GLY A 241 -8.43 -12.51 -7.21
N LEU A 242 -8.19 -13.74 -7.64
CA LEU A 242 -9.14 -14.85 -7.54
C LEU A 242 -9.43 -15.23 -6.08
N ILE A 243 -8.41 -15.24 -5.21
CA ILE A 243 -8.59 -15.43 -3.76
C ILE A 243 -9.43 -14.27 -3.18
N ALA A 244 -9.13 -13.03 -3.55
CA ALA A 244 -9.91 -11.86 -3.11
C ALA A 244 -11.36 -11.90 -3.59
N MET A 245 -11.62 -12.36 -4.83
CA MET A 245 -12.96 -12.59 -5.35
C MET A 245 -13.70 -13.65 -4.54
N ALA A 246 -13.07 -14.79 -4.28
CA ALA A 246 -13.66 -15.88 -3.50
C ALA A 246 -13.99 -15.43 -2.06
N LEU A 247 -13.09 -14.69 -1.41
CA LEU A 247 -13.32 -14.11 -0.08
C LEU A 247 -14.42 -13.04 -0.09
N SER A 248 -14.50 -12.20 -1.13
CA SER A 248 -15.57 -11.20 -1.29
C SER A 248 -16.95 -11.84 -1.50
N ALA A 249 -17.01 -12.94 -2.27
CA ALA A 249 -18.21 -13.74 -2.44
C ALA A 249 -18.63 -14.43 -1.13
N TRP A 250 -17.69 -15.05 -0.42
CA TRP A 250 -17.93 -15.68 0.89
C TRP A 250 -18.41 -14.65 1.92
N PHE A 251 -17.80 -13.45 1.97
CA PHE A 251 -18.28 -12.35 2.80
C PHE A 251 -19.70 -11.91 2.46
N SER A 252 -20.01 -11.75 1.17
CA SER A 252 -21.34 -11.37 0.70
C SER A 252 -22.41 -12.38 1.14
N VAL A 253 -22.15 -13.68 0.98
CA VAL A 253 -23.05 -14.76 1.44
C VAL A 253 -23.15 -14.79 2.96
N THR A 254 -22.03 -14.60 3.68
CA THR A 254 -21.99 -14.57 5.15
C THR A 254 -22.83 -13.42 5.71
N LEU A 255 -22.73 -12.23 5.12
CA LEU A 255 -23.48 -11.05 5.52
C LEU A 255 -24.99 -11.25 5.32
N VAL A 256 -25.40 -11.76 4.15
CA VAL A 256 -26.80 -12.12 3.87
C VAL A 256 -27.31 -13.14 4.89
N ALA A 257 -26.52 -14.18 5.19
CA ALA A 257 -26.87 -15.21 6.16
C ALA A 257 -26.99 -14.69 7.60
N ILE A 258 -26.10 -13.78 8.04
CA ILE A 258 -26.18 -13.17 9.39
C ILE A 258 -27.47 -12.36 9.54
N TYR A 259 -27.81 -11.52 8.57
CA TYR A 259 -29.08 -10.78 8.57
C TYR A 259 -30.29 -11.72 8.60
N ALA A 260 -30.34 -12.69 7.68
CA ALA A 260 -31.48 -13.59 7.54
C ALA A 260 -31.74 -14.49 8.76
N ASN A 261 -30.73 -14.85 9.56
CA ASN A 261 -30.92 -15.69 10.75
C ASN A 261 -31.14 -14.93 12.06
N TYR A 262 -30.58 -13.72 12.20
CA TYR A 262 -30.49 -13.05 13.50
C TYR A 262 -31.21 -11.70 13.58
N HIS A 263 -31.65 -11.13 12.45
CA HIS A 263 -32.41 -9.88 12.44
C HIS A 263 -33.79 -10.07 13.11
N PRO A 264 -34.12 -9.25 14.14
CA PRO A 264 -35.42 -9.32 14.80
C PRO A 264 -36.53 -8.79 13.89
N GLY A 265 -37.74 -9.31 14.07
CA GLY A 265 -38.89 -9.10 13.20
C GLY A 265 -39.66 -10.41 13.01
N ASN A 266 -40.54 -10.48 12.01
CA ASN A 266 -41.31 -11.69 11.70
C ASN A 266 -40.46 -12.73 10.94
N ASN A 267 -39.38 -13.18 11.58
CA ASN A 267 -38.38 -14.08 11.01
C ASN A 267 -38.58 -15.51 11.60
N PRO A 268 -38.84 -16.54 10.77
CA PRO A 268 -39.08 -17.90 11.27
C PRO A 268 -37.90 -18.47 12.06
N SER A 269 -36.66 -18.06 11.73
CA SER A 269 -35.43 -18.42 12.46
C SER A 269 -35.45 -18.00 13.93
N CYS A 270 -36.21 -16.94 14.25
CA CYS A 270 -36.40 -16.43 15.61
C CYS A 270 -37.52 -17.17 16.35
N ASN A 271 -38.65 -17.41 15.66
CA ASN A 271 -39.82 -18.09 16.23
C ASN A 271 -39.52 -19.56 16.60
N ASN A 272 -38.65 -20.23 15.83
CA ASN A 272 -38.23 -21.62 16.08
C ASN A 272 -37.20 -21.77 17.24
N GLY A 273 -36.94 -20.72 18.04
CA GLY A 273 -36.09 -20.77 19.24
C GLY A 273 -34.59 -20.89 18.99
N THR A 274 -34.15 -21.35 17.81
CA THR A 274 -32.74 -21.59 17.47
C THR A 274 -31.91 -20.33 17.22
N GLY A 275 -32.55 -19.21 16.83
CA GLY A 275 -31.85 -18.00 16.40
C GLY A 275 -31.26 -17.16 17.53
N GLY A 276 -31.97 -16.99 18.66
CA GLY A 276 -31.61 -16.02 19.71
C GLY A 276 -31.43 -14.60 19.14
N CYS A 277 -32.46 -14.11 18.44
CA CYS A 277 -32.41 -12.91 17.62
C CYS A 277 -32.31 -11.62 18.45
N SER A 278 -31.44 -10.70 18.02
CA SER A 278 -31.21 -9.43 18.71
C SER A 278 -30.44 -8.47 17.80
N ASN A 279 -30.83 -7.19 17.79
CA ASN A 279 -30.09 -6.14 17.08
C ASN A 279 -28.62 -6.09 17.52
N GLY A 280 -28.33 -6.23 18.81
CA GLY A 280 -26.96 -6.27 19.33
C GLY A 280 -26.16 -7.47 18.81
N LYS A 281 -26.79 -8.63 18.65
CA LYS A 281 -26.18 -9.82 18.06
C LYS A 281 -25.86 -9.63 16.58
N VAL A 282 -26.81 -9.09 15.81
CA VAL A 282 -26.62 -8.77 14.38
C VAL A 282 -25.47 -7.77 14.20
N ILE A 283 -25.50 -6.66 14.94
CA ILE A 283 -24.47 -5.61 14.87
C ILE A 283 -23.10 -6.18 15.26
N GLY A 284 -23.02 -6.94 16.36
CA GLY A 284 -21.77 -7.55 16.82
C GLY A 284 -21.18 -8.57 15.82
N LEU A 285 -22.02 -9.43 15.23
CA LEU A 285 -21.59 -10.39 14.21
C LEU A 285 -21.12 -9.68 12.93
N ILE A 286 -21.89 -8.69 12.43
CA ILE A 286 -21.50 -7.90 11.24
C ILE A 286 -20.20 -7.15 11.50
N ALA A 287 -20.06 -6.49 12.65
CA ALA A 287 -18.85 -5.78 13.03
C ALA A 287 -17.63 -6.72 13.04
N PHE A 288 -17.75 -7.89 13.66
CA PHE A 288 -16.70 -8.91 13.67
C PHE A 288 -16.33 -9.41 12.27
N VAL A 289 -17.30 -9.84 11.45
CA VAL A 289 -16.98 -10.37 10.10
C VAL A 289 -16.47 -9.28 9.16
N THR A 290 -16.87 -8.02 9.34
CA THR A 290 -16.37 -6.88 8.56
C THR A 290 -14.93 -6.54 8.96
N PHE A 291 -14.63 -6.46 10.26
CA PHE A 291 -13.27 -6.24 10.75
C PHE A 291 -12.31 -7.36 10.31
N ALA A 292 -12.73 -8.62 10.47
CA ALA A 292 -11.99 -9.78 9.98
C ALA A 292 -11.69 -9.64 8.48
N MET A 293 -12.70 -9.32 7.67
CA MET A 293 -12.54 -9.20 6.23
C MET A 293 -11.68 -8.01 5.78
N TYR A 294 -11.69 -6.87 6.47
CA TYR A 294 -10.69 -5.82 6.23
C TYR A 294 -9.28 -6.36 6.49
N TRP A 295 -9.06 -7.05 7.61
CA TRP A 295 -7.73 -7.56 7.96
C TRP A 295 -7.22 -8.63 6.98
N PHE A 296 -8.07 -9.57 6.52
CA PHE A 296 -7.69 -10.52 5.47
C PHE A 296 -7.45 -9.86 4.12
N SER A 297 -8.26 -8.86 3.74
CA SER A 297 -8.11 -8.17 2.46
C SER A 297 -6.83 -7.32 2.42
N GLU A 298 -6.48 -6.67 3.54
CA GLU A 298 -5.22 -5.97 3.74
C GLU A 298 -4.03 -6.94 3.77
N TRP A 299 -4.10 -8.01 4.56
CA TRP A 299 -3.03 -9.02 4.63
C TRP A 299 -2.76 -9.67 3.26
N LEU A 300 -3.81 -9.97 2.48
CA LEU A 300 -3.69 -10.51 1.13
C LEU A 300 -3.04 -9.50 0.18
N LYS A 301 -3.53 -8.24 0.15
CA LYS A 301 -2.93 -7.13 -0.62
C LYS A 301 -1.43 -6.98 -0.31
N ASN A 302 -1.09 -6.99 0.97
CA ASN A 302 0.28 -6.76 1.44
C ASN A 302 1.18 -7.99 1.23
N THR A 303 0.64 -9.21 1.27
CA THR A 303 1.35 -10.45 0.91
C THR A 303 1.65 -10.52 -0.59
N ILE A 304 0.71 -10.08 -1.43
CA ILE A 304 0.93 -9.90 -2.88
C ILE A 304 2.03 -8.87 -3.11
N HIS A 305 1.96 -7.71 -2.42
CA HIS A 305 2.99 -6.66 -2.49
C HIS A 305 4.39 -7.20 -2.14
N VAL A 306 4.57 -7.79 -0.96
CA VAL A 306 5.88 -8.37 -0.53
C VAL A 306 6.38 -9.43 -1.50
N THR A 307 5.51 -10.29 -2.01
CA THR A 307 5.88 -11.32 -2.99
C THR A 307 6.41 -10.71 -4.28
N ILE A 308 5.76 -9.64 -4.76
CA ILE A 308 6.13 -8.94 -5.98
C ILE A 308 7.39 -8.10 -5.78
N SER A 309 7.51 -7.38 -4.65
CA SER A 309 8.72 -6.67 -4.24
C SER A 309 9.96 -7.57 -4.22
N GLY A 310 9.82 -8.82 -3.78
CA GLY A 310 10.91 -9.80 -3.84
C GLY A 310 11.39 -10.11 -5.26
N VAL A 311 10.53 -10.01 -6.28
CA VAL A 311 10.90 -10.17 -7.70
C VAL A 311 11.56 -8.91 -8.25
N TYR A 312 10.99 -7.73 -8.00
CA TYR A 312 11.56 -6.45 -8.46
C TYR A 312 12.92 -6.17 -7.82
N GLY A 313 13.10 -6.48 -6.52
CA GLY A 313 14.40 -6.44 -5.86
C GLY A 313 15.41 -7.39 -6.50
N SER A 314 15.01 -8.63 -6.79
CA SER A 314 15.87 -9.60 -7.47
C SER A 314 16.34 -9.09 -8.84
N TRP A 315 15.48 -8.38 -9.59
CA TRP A 315 15.82 -7.75 -10.86
C TRP A 315 16.72 -6.51 -10.71
N TYR A 316 16.44 -5.66 -9.72
CA TYR A 316 17.21 -4.44 -9.48
C TYR A 316 18.67 -4.77 -9.13
N PHE A 317 18.87 -5.68 -8.16
CA PHE A 317 20.22 -6.05 -7.70
C PHE A 317 20.92 -7.08 -8.60
N ASN A 318 20.20 -7.89 -9.38
CA ASN A 318 20.77 -8.85 -10.33
C ASN A 318 20.05 -8.80 -11.70
N PRO A 319 20.29 -7.78 -12.55
CA PRO A 319 19.69 -7.70 -13.87
C PRO A 319 20.27 -8.71 -14.86
N ASP A 320 21.51 -9.14 -14.65
CA ASP A 320 22.21 -10.21 -15.38
C ASP A 320 21.41 -11.52 -15.31
N GLY A 321 20.96 -12.04 -16.45
CA GLY A 321 20.08 -13.20 -16.51
C GLY A 321 20.64 -14.48 -15.87
N GLU A 322 21.97 -14.63 -15.83
CA GLU A 322 22.66 -15.76 -15.21
C GLU A 322 22.68 -15.71 -13.67
N LYS A 323 22.65 -14.49 -13.09
CA LYS A 323 22.67 -14.26 -11.64
C LYS A 323 21.26 -14.12 -11.05
N PHE A 324 20.23 -14.03 -11.89
CA PHE A 324 18.86 -13.90 -11.41
C PHE A 324 18.41 -15.18 -10.67
N PRO A 325 17.96 -15.10 -9.40
CA PRO A 325 17.74 -16.28 -8.57
C PRO A 325 16.63 -17.18 -9.11
N LYS A 326 16.97 -18.44 -9.41
CA LYS A 326 16.05 -19.45 -9.96
C LYS A 326 14.83 -19.62 -9.05
N GLY A 327 13.65 -19.28 -9.55
CA GLY A 327 12.39 -19.34 -8.80
C GLY A 327 12.17 -18.19 -7.81
N ALA A 328 12.77 -17.01 -8.05
CA ALA A 328 12.64 -15.79 -7.23
C ALA A 328 11.23 -15.57 -6.64
N THR A 329 10.18 -15.64 -7.48
CA THR A 329 8.77 -15.46 -7.08
C THR A 329 8.31 -16.49 -6.03
N ARG A 330 8.67 -17.77 -6.19
CA ARG A 330 8.34 -18.84 -5.22
C ARG A 330 9.16 -18.68 -3.93
N GLY A 331 10.40 -18.21 -4.03
CA GLY A 331 11.24 -17.86 -2.89
C GLY A 331 10.64 -16.71 -2.08
N ALA A 332 10.27 -15.61 -2.75
CA ALA A 332 9.63 -14.45 -2.14
C ALA A 332 8.28 -14.81 -1.48
N LEU A 333 7.42 -15.54 -2.18
CA LEU A 333 6.14 -16.01 -1.64
C LEU A 333 6.34 -16.90 -0.40
N LYS A 334 7.34 -17.80 -0.41
CA LYS A 334 7.68 -18.60 0.78
C LYS A 334 8.12 -17.70 1.94
N ARG A 335 9.02 -16.73 1.72
CA ARG A 335 9.46 -15.80 2.78
C ARG A 335 8.28 -15.00 3.36
N ALA A 336 7.38 -14.51 2.49
CA ALA A 336 6.18 -13.78 2.88
C ALA A 336 5.23 -14.63 3.75
N LEU A 337 4.98 -15.88 3.35
CA LEU A 337 4.08 -16.80 4.06
C LEU A 337 4.69 -17.51 5.28
N THR A 338 6.01 -17.50 5.46
CA THR A 338 6.65 -18.10 6.66
C THR A 338 7.26 -17.06 7.60
N TYR A 339 8.33 -16.38 7.18
CA TYR A 339 9.20 -15.64 8.10
C TYR A 339 8.72 -14.20 8.33
N SER A 340 8.17 -13.58 7.29
CA SER A 340 7.57 -12.24 7.33
C SER A 340 6.07 -12.25 7.65
N PHE A 341 5.44 -13.42 7.78
CA PHE A 341 3.99 -13.57 7.93
C PHE A 341 3.42 -12.75 9.10
N GLY A 342 4.07 -12.79 10.27
CA GLY A 342 3.69 -11.99 11.43
C GLY A 342 3.82 -10.48 11.16
N SER A 343 4.93 -10.05 10.57
CA SER A 343 5.18 -8.63 10.25
C SER A 343 4.20 -8.06 9.22
N ILE A 344 3.84 -8.85 8.21
CA ILE A 344 2.79 -8.51 7.23
C ILE A 344 1.43 -8.42 7.94
N SER A 345 1.12 -9.39 8.82
CA SER A 345 -0.11 -9.39 9.61
C SER A 345 -0.22 -8.16 10.51
N LEU A 346 0.89 -7.73 11.14
CA LEU A 346 0.94 -6.57 12.03
C LEU A 346 0.74 -5.23 11.30
N GLY A 347 1.45 -4.97 10.20
CA GLY A 347 1.23 -3.75 9.42
C GLY A 347 -0.18 -3.69 8.80
N SER A 348 -0.73 -4.86 8.42
CA SER A 348 -2.10 -4.99 7.91
C SER A 348 -3.17 -4.78 9.00
N LEU A 349 -2.88 -5.20 10.25
CA LEU A 349 -3.76 -5.00 11.41
C LEU A 349 -3.98 -3.52 11.69
N LEU A 350 -2.92 -2.71 11.60
CA LEU A 350 -3.01 -1.27 11.82
C LEU A 350 -3.96 -0.60 10.81
N VAL A 351 -3.83 -0.91 9.52
CA VAL A 351 -4.74 -0.37 8.48
C VAL A 351 -6.18 -0.86 8.70
N ALA A 352 -6.38 -2.15 9.00
CA ALA A 352 -7.71 -2.70 9.24
C ALA A 352 -8.41 -2.08 10.48
N ILE A 353 -7.67 -1.81 11.56
CA ILE A 353 -8.18 -1.06 12.73
C ILE A 353 -8.60 0.35 12.31
N ILE A 354 -7.77 1.07 11.56
CA ILE A 354 -8.06 2.44 11.14
C ILE A 354 -9.27 2.50 10.21
N GLN A 355 -9.36 1.61 9.21
CA GLN A 355 -10.53 1.46 8.32
C GLN A 355 -11.81 1.15 9.11
N PHE A 356 -11.73 0.25 10.10
CA PHE A 356 -12.87 -0.09 10.95
C PHE A 356 -13.30 1.07 11.85
N LEU A 357 -12.36 1.79 12.48
CA LEU A 357 -12.65 3.01 13.25
C LEU A 357 -13.30 4.09 12.37
N ARG A 358 -12.84 4.26 11.13
CA ARG A 358 -13.42 5.20 10.16
C ARG A 358 -14.86 4.83 9.79
N GLN A 359 -15.15 3.54 9.63
CA GLN A 359 -16.52 3.04 9.44
C GLN A 359 -17.39 3.31 10.68
N LEU A 360 -16.89 3.06 11.89
CA LEU A 360 -17.61 3.36 13.13
C LEU A 360 -17.92 4.86 13.27
N CYS A 361 -16.96 5.76 12.97
CA CYS A 361 -17.20 7.20 12.98
C CYS A 361 -18.25 7.61 11.92
N THR A 362 -18.23 7.00 10.74
CA THR A 362 -19.25 7.23 9.70
C THR A 362 -20.65 6.81 10.15
N ILE A 363 -20.77 5.72 10.92
CA ILE A 363 -22.04 5.25 11.50
C ILE A 363 -22.49 6.19 12.63
N ALA A 364 -21.60 6.56 13.54
CA ALA A 364 -21.89 7.47 14.66
C ALA A 364 -22.30 8.87 14.20
N GLN A 365 -21.64 9.38 13.14
CA GLN A 365 -22.03 10.63 12.46
C GLN A 365 -23.47 10.56 11.93
N ARG A 366 -23.82 9.48 11.23
CA ARG A 366 -25.17 9.28 10.67
C ARG A 366 -26.25 9.20 11.76
N SER A 367 -25.98 8.54 12.88
CA SER A 367 -26.88 8.57 14.05
C SER A 367 -27.04 10.01 14.55
N SER A 368 -25.94 10.68 14.90
CA SER A 368 -25.96 12.05 15.43
C SER A 368 -26.68 13.05 14.51
N SER A 369 -26.61 12.86 13.20
CA SER A 369 -27.34 13.68 12.22
C SER A 369 -28.83 13.35 12.13
N GLY A 370 -29.22 12.10 12.34
CA GLY A 370 -30.63 11.70 12.49
C GLY A 370 -31.24 12.20 13.81
N ASP A 371 -30.45 12.16 14.89
CA ASP A 371 -30.80 12.62 16.23
C ASP A 371 -30.84 14.16 16.36
N GLY A 372 -30.62 14.91 15.27
CA GLY A 372 -30.56 16.38 15.25
C GLY A 372 -29.33 17.00 15.94
N ASN A 373 -28.42 16.18 16.47
CA ASN A 373 -27.23 16.62 17.17
C ASN A 373 -26.15 17.12 16.20
N LEU A 374 -26.25 18.40 15.83
CA LEU A 374 -25.30 19.08 14.94
C LEU A 374 -23.86 19.05 15.49
N VAL A 375 -23.68 19.21 16.81
CA VAL A 375 -22.35 19.23 17.45
C VAL A 375 -21.69 17.85 17.35
N GLY A 376 -22.42 16.78 17.68
CA GLY A 376 -21.95 15.40 17.50
C GLY A 376 -21.65 15.08 16.04
N SER A 377 -22.50 15.53 15.12
CA SER A 377 -22.32 15.36 13.67
C SER A 377 -21.04 16.03 13.14
N ILE A 378 -20.71 17.22 13.64
CA ILE A 378 -19.47 17.93 13.31
C ILE A 378 -18.25 17.23 13.95
N MET A 379 -18.35 16.83 15.22
CA MET A 379 -17.26 16.12 15.92
C MET A 379 -16.90 14.79 15.24
N PHE A 380 -17.89 13.97 14.87
CA PHE A 380 -17.62 12.73 14.14
C PHE A 380 -17.12 12.98 12.70
N CYS A 381 -17.46 14.12 12.08
CA CYS A 381 -16.88 14.53 10.81
C CYS A 381 -15.38 14.83 10.95
N VAL A 382 -15.00 15.67 11.92
CA VAL A 382 -13.59 16.03 12.19
C VAL A 382 -12.77 14.80 12.57
N LEU A 383 -13.31 13.93 13.44
CA LEU A 383 -12.68 12.66 13.80
C LEU A 383 -12.51 11.75 12.58
N GLY A 384 -13.52 11.65 11.70
CA GLY A 384 -13.44 10.91 10.44
C GLY A 384 -12.35 11.44 9.49
N CYS A 385 -12.15 12.76 9.44
CA CYS A 385 -11.06 13.38 8.68
C CYS A 385 -9.68 13.05 9.28
N LEU A 386 -9.51 13.16 10.60
CA LEU A 386 -8.26 12.82 11.29
C LEU A 386 -7.89 11.33 11.10
N ILE A 387 -8.88 10.44 11.21
CA ILE A 387 -8.71 9.01 10.95
C ILE A 387 -8.38 8.75 9.47
N GLY A 388 -8.93 9.51 8.53
CA GLY A 388 -8.58 9.42 7.11
C GLY A 388 -7.12 9.85 6.81
N ILE A 389 -6.61 10.87 7.50
CA ILE A 389 -5.20 11.27 7.41
C ILE A 389 -4.30 10.17 7.99
N LEU A 390 -4.70 9.56 9.11
CA LEU A 390 -4.00 8.42 9.71
C LEU A 390 -4.02 7.17 8.81
N GLU A 391 -5.15 6.89 8.13
CA GLU A 391 -5.29 5.81 7.16
C GLU A 391 -4.28 5.97 6.02
N TRP A 392 -4.22 7.18 5.43
CA TRP A 392 -3.29 7.52 4.37
C TRP A 392 -1.82 7.41 4.83
N ALA A 393 -1.48 7.96 6.01
CA ALA A 393 -0.12 7.93 6.53
C ALA A 393 0.38 6.50 6.81
N VAL A 394 -0.49 5.63 7.33
CA VAL A 394 -0.16 4.22 7.59
C VAL A 394 -0.16 3.38 6.30
N GLU A 395 -1.11 3.58 5.36
CA GLU A 395 -1.01 2.94 4.02
C GLU A 395 0.28 3.35 3.29
N PHE A 396 0.69 4.61 3.37
CA PHE A 396 1.93 5.13 2.77
C PHE A 396 3.17 4.45 3.37
N LEU A 397 3.32 4.50 4.71
CA LEU A 397 4.46 3.90 5.41
C LEU A 397 4.51 2.38 5.21
N ASN A 398 3.36 1.70 5.21
CA ASN A 398 3.27 0.26 4.94
C ASN A 398 3.86 -0.12 3.59
N ARG A 399 3.56 0.59 2.50
CA ARG A 399 4.06 0.25 1.14
C ARG A 399 5.58 0.10 1.11
N TYR A 400 6.29 1.12 1.60
CA TYR A 400 7.75 1.12 1.58
C TYR A 400 8.33 0.16 2.63
N ALA A 401 7.74 0.10 3.83
CA ALA A 401 8.16 -0.85 4.87
C ALA A 401 8.01 -2.32 4.41
N PHE A 402 6.93 -2.67 3.70
CA PHE A 402 6.73 -3.99 3.13
C PHE A 402 7.68 -4.30 1.96
N SER A 403 7.99 -3.32 1.11
CA SER A 403 9.07 -3.45 0.12
C SER A 403 10.42 -3.74 0.81
N TYR A 404 10.73 -3.05 1.91
CA TYR A 404 11.94 -3.30 2.70
C TYR A 404 11.94 -4.69 3.37
N ILE A 405 10.80 -5.14 3.92
CA ILE A 405 10.64 -6.49 4.48
C ILE A 405 10.85 -7.58 3.42
N ALA A 406 10.40 -7.35 2.18
CA ALA A 406 10.59 -8.31 1.07
C ALA A 406 12.07 -8.55 0.72
N LEU A 407 12.90 -7.52 0.90
CA LEU A 407 14.34 -7.52 0.66
C LEU A 407 15.13 -8.07 1.87
N TYR A 408 14.89 -7.52 3.08
CA TYR A 408 15.77 -7.72 4.25
C TYR A 408 15.16 -8.55 5.39
N GLY A 409 13.86 -8.87 5.35
CA GLY A 409 13.22 -9.79 6.30
C GLY A 409 13.16 -9.34 7.76
N LYS A 410 13.34 -8.05 8.06
CA LYS A 410 13.22 -7.49 9.43
C LYS A 410 11.76 -7.54 9.97
N SER A 411 11.60 -7.32 11.27
CA SER A 411 10.28 -7.11 11.90
C SER A 411 9.63 -5.79 11.46
N TYR A 412 8.31 -5.69 11.60
CA TYR A 412 7.54 -4.58 11.04
C TYR A 412 7.99 -3.20 11.55
N ILE A 413 8.10 -3.03 12.87
CA ILE A 413 8.45 -1.73 13.47
C ILE A 413 9.89 -1.32 13.12
N ALA A 414 10.82 -2.29 13.07
CA ALA A 414 12.20 -2.03 12.66
C ALA A 414 12.28 -1.63 11.19
N ALA A 415 11.66 -2.40 10.29
CA ALA A 415 11.61 -2.09 8.86
C ALA A 415 10.97 -0.73 8.59
N ALA A 416 9.86 -0.39 9.27
CA ALA A 416 9.22 0.91 9.16
C ALA A 416 10.15 2.07 9.55
N LYS A 417 10.83 1.96 10.70
CA LYS A 417 11.77 2.97 11.19
C LYS A 417 12.98 3.14 10.25
N ASP A 418 13.58 2.02 9.84
CA ASP A 418 14.74 2.00 8.95
C ASP A 418 14.38 2.58 7.57
N THR A 419 13.21 2.22 7.04
CA THR A 419 12.72 2.72 5.74
C THR A 419 12.43 4.21 5.79
N TRP A 420 11.75 4.70 6.84
CA TRP A 420 11.46 6.13 6.97
C TRP A 420 12.74 6.96 7.11
N LYS A 421 13.71 6.48 7.90
CA LYS A 421 15.03 7.10 8.00
C LYS A 421 15.73 7.12 6.63
N MET A 422 15.85 5.97 5.96
CA MET A 422 16.51 5.86 4.66
C MET A 422 15.88 6.77 3.58
N ILE A 423 14.55 6.86 3.54
CA ILE A 423 13.83 7.73 2.60
C ILE A 423 14.14 9.22 2.84
N LYS A 424 14.31 9.63 4.11
CA LYS A 424 14.64 11.01 4.49
C LYS A 424 16.12 11.34 4.32
N ASP A 425 17.00 10.47 4.79
CA ASP A 425 18.45 10.66 4.72
C ASP A 425 18.97 10.75 3.27
N ARG A 426 18.25 10.16 2.30
CA ARG A 426 18.57 10.16 0.86
C ARG A 426 17.68 11.06 -0.01
N GLY A 427 16.76 11.84 0.55
CA GLY A 427 15.85 12.71 -0.22
C GLY A 427 14.95 11.98 -1.25
N ILE A 428 14.75 10.66 -1.09
CA ILE A 428 13.94 9.84 -2.00
C ILE A 428 12.45 10.15 -1.86
N ASP A 429 12.05 10.81 -0.76
CA ASP A 429 10.71 11.38 -0.63
C ASP A 429 10.39 12.42 -1.73
N ALA A 430 11.38 13.13 -2.28
CA ALA A 430 11.18 13.98 -3.45
C ALA A 430 10.73 13.16 -4.67
N LEU A 431 11.40 12.04 -4.97
CA LEU A 431 11.06 11.16 -6.10
C LEU A 431 9.72 10.45 -5.89
N VAL A 432 9.42 10.05 -4.66
CA VAL A 432 8.13 9.45 -4.29
C VAL A 432 6.98 10.46 -4.48
N ASN A 433 7.15 11.70 -4.05
CA ASN A 433 6.15 12.75 -4.22
C ASN A 433 5.97 13.19 -5.69
N GLU A 434 6.98 12.98 -6.53
CA GLU A 434 6.90 13.22 -7.98
C GLU A 434 6.17 12.08 -8.73
N CYS A 435 5.99 10.92 -8.10
CA CYS A 435 5.34 9.76 -8.71
C CYS A 435 3.82 9.71 -8.46
N LEU A 436 3.04 10.13 -9.45
CA LEU A 436 1.57 10.20 -9.38
C LEU A 436 0.85 8.85 -9.47
N ILE A 437 1.56 7.73 -9.66
CA ILE A 437 0.94 6.44 -9.95
C ILE A 437 0.11 5.90 -8.77
N GLY A 438 0.54 6.11 -7.52
CA GLY A 438 -0.24 5.75 -6.33
C GLY A 438 -1.63 6.41 -6.30
N PRO A 439 -1.71 7.76 -6.41
CA PRO A 439 -2.96 8.48 -6.63
C PRO A 439 -3.77 7.97 -7.83
N VAL A 440 -3.18 7.89 -9.03
CA VAL A 440 -3.89 7.50 -10.27
C VAL A 440 -4.52 6.10 -10.17
N LEU A 441 -3.82 5.11 -9.62
CA LEU A 441 -4.37 3.76 -9.43
C LEU A 441 -5.54 3.77 -8.41
N SER A 442 -5.42 4.55 -7.34
CA SER A 442 -6.47 4.72 -6.32
C SER A 442 -7.72 5.43 -6.87
N MET A 443 -7.54 6.38 -7.79
CA MET A 443 -8.62 7.10 -8.48
C MET A 443 -9.37 6.19 -9.47
N GLY A 444 -8.65 5.32 -10.19
CA GLY A 444 -9.28 4.28 -11.01
C GLY A 444 -10.09 3.28 -10.19
N ALA A 445 -9.53 2.82 -9.07
CA ALA A 445 -10.24 1.93 -8.15
C ALA A 445 -11.50 2.60 -7.57
N THR A 446 -11.44 3.90 -7.27
CA THR A 446 -12.59 4.70 -6.80
C THR A 446 -13.65 4.86 -7.88
N PHE A 447 -13.27 5.10 -9.14
CA PHE A 447 -14.20 5.11 -10.28
C PHE A 447 -14.90 3.76 -10.47
N ILE A 448 -14.14 2.64 -10.43
CA ILE A 448 -14.71 1.29 -10.55
C ILE A 448 -15.64 0.97 -9.38
N ALA A 449 -15.31 1.42 -8.17
CA ALA A 449 -16.19 1.34 -7.00
C ALA A 449 -17.52 2.09 -7.22
N TYR A 450 -17.50 3.31 -7.78
CA TYR A 450 -18.71 4.05 -8.14
C TYR A 450 -19.51 3.36 -9.26
N ALA A 451 -18.85 2.78 -10.27
CA ALA A 451 -19.53 2.01 -11.31
C ALA A 451 -20.25 0.77 -10.74
N CYS A 452 -19.60 0.05 -9.82
CA CYS A 452 -20.18 -1.10 -9.11
C CYS A 452 -21.38 -0.69 -8.22
N ALA A 453 -21.25 0.44 -7.52
CA ALA A 453 -22.32 1.02 -6.70
C ALA A 453 -23.54 1.43 -7.55
N LEU A 454 -23.31 2.04 -8.72
CA LEU A 454 -24.35 2.45 -9.66
C LEU A 454 -25.07 1.24 -10.29
N LEU A 455 -24.34 0.21 -10.70
CA LEU A 455 -24.93 -1.04 -11.20
C LEU A 455 -25.81 -1.70 -10.13
N ALA A 456 -25.37 -1.71 -8.87
CA ALA A 456 -26.15 -2.24 -7.76
C ALA A 456 -27.43 -1.43 -7.49
N TYR A 457 -27.35 -0.10 -7.57
CA TYR A 457 -28.50 0.79 -7.41
C TYR A 457 -29.54 0.59 -8.52
N LEU A 458 -29.09 0.50 -9.79
CA LEU A 458 -29.98 0.24 -10.93
C LEU A 458 -30.69 -1.12 -10.81
N TYR A 459 -29.97 -2.18 -10.41
CA TYR A 459 -30.58 -3.49 -10.18
C TYR A 459 -31.68 -3.45 -9.11
N LEU A 460 -31.47 -2.72 -8.01
CA LEU A 460 -32.48 -2.59 -6.95
C LEU A 460 -33.74 -1.84 -7.43
N ILE A 461 -33.59 -0.85 -8.33
CA ILE A 461 -34.72 -0.17 -8.97
C ILE A 461 -35.47 -1.12 -9.91
N PHE A 462 -34.78 -1.75 -10.86
CA PHE A 462 -35.43 -2.54 -11.91
C PHE A 462 -35.97 -3.90 -11.42
N THR A 463 -35.40 -4.47 -10.36
CA THR A 463 -35.84 -5.75 -9.78
C THR A 463 -36.88 -5.56 -8.67
N SER A 464 -36.96 -4.35 -8.08
CA SER A 464 -37.86 -3.99 -6.98
C SER A 464 -38.05 -5.09 -5.91
N PRO A 465 -36.95 -5.65 -5.34
CA PRO A 465 -37.03 -6.87 -4.54
C PRO A 465 -37.81 -6.61 -3.24
N ALA A 466 -38.67 -7.55 -2.85
CA ALA A 466 -39.66 -7.36 -1.77
C ALA A 466 -39.07 -6.89 -0.43
N TYR A 467 -37.83 -7.27 -0.10
CA TYR A 467 -37.15 -6.81 1.13
C TYR A 467 -36.76 -5.33 1.13
N ASN A 468 -36.80 -4.65 -0.02
CA ASN A 468 -36.34 -3.27 -0.19
C ASN A 468 -37.44 -2.32 -0.71
N GLN A 469 -38.72 -2.64 -0.47
CA GLN A 469 -39.84 -1.79 -0.89
C GLN A 469 -39.77 -0.39 -0.27
N ASP A 470 -39.42 -0.29 1.02
CA ASP A 470 -39.17 0.99 1.71
C ASP A 470 -37.80 1.62 1.37
N GLY A 471 -37.02 1.01 0.48
CA GLY A 471 -35.67 1.44 0.12
C GLY A 471 -34.60 1.33 1.22
N SER A 472 -34.97 0.85 2.42
CA SER A 472 -34.15 0.85 3.65
C SER A 472 -32.82 0.09 3.55
N TYR A 473 -32.73 -0.97 2.74
CA TYR A 473 -31.50 -1.73 2.52
C TYR A 473 -30.63 -1.18 1.39
N THR A 474 -31.14 -0.27 0.56
CA THR A 474 -30.42 0.35 -0.56
C THR A 474 -29.07 0.94 -0.14
N PRO A 475 -28.94 1.74 0.94
CA PRO A 475 -27.66 2.32 1.34
C PRO A 475 -26.62 1.26 1.74
N VAL A 476 -27.07 0.13 2.29
CA VAL A 476 -26.22 -0.98 2.74
C VAL A 476 -25.70 -1.77 1.53
N VAL A 477 -26.60 -2.19 0.63
CA VAL A 477 -26.25 -2.96 -0.56
C VAL A 477 -25.35 -2.16 -1.52
N VAL A 478 -25.64 -0.87 -1.71
CA VAL A 478 -24.83 0.03 -2.55
C VAL A 478 -23.45 0.27 -1.92
N ALA A 479 -23.36 0.44 -0.59
CA ALA A 479 -22.07 0.60 0.10
C ALA A 479 -21.19 -0.65 0.02
N PHE A 480 -21.73 -1.86 0.18
CA PHE A 480 -20.95 -3.08 0.00
C PHE A 480 -20.55 -3.31 -1.47
N SER A 481 -21.41 -2.94 -2.42
CA SER A 481 -21.07 -2.98 -3.85
C SER A 481 -19.93 -2.03 -4.22
N PHE A 482 -19.88 -0.84 -3.60
CA PHE A 482 -18.74 0.07 -3.69
C PHE A 482 -17.46 -0.55 -3.12
N LEU A 483 -17.51 -1.11 -1.90
CA LEU A 483 -16.34 -1.72 -1.24
C LEU A 483 -15.77 -2.90 -2.02
N ILE A 484 -16.63 -3.76 -2.60
CA ILE A 484 -16.21 -4.87 -3.48
C ILE A 484 -15.48 -4.32 -4.71
N GLY A 485 -16.07 -3.35 -5.42
CA GLY A 485 -15.43 -2.74 -6.60
C GLY A 485 -14.08 -2.09 -6.29
N LEU A 486 -13.99 -1.38 -5.15
CA LEU A 486 -12.76 -0.73 -4.68
C LEU A 486 -11.66 -1.76 -4.38
N GLN A 487 -11.98 -2.80 -3.61
CA GLN A 487 -10.98 -3.75 -3.13
C GLN A 487 -10.46 -4.67 -4.24
N ILE A 488 -11.34 -5.13 -5.13
CA ILE A 488 -10.92 -5.90 -6.32
C ILE A 488 -9.98 -5.06 -7.18
N CYS A 489 -10.32 -3.80 -7.49
CA CYS A 489 -9.43 -2.95 -8.29
C CYS A 489 -8.11 -2.61 -7.56
N LYS A 490 -8.11 -2.35 -6.23
CA LYS A 490 -6.87 -2.16 -5.44
C LYS A 490 -5.93 -3.38 -5.58
N ILE A 491 -6.47 -4.61 -5.56
CA ILE A 491 -5.68 -5.85 -5.63
C ILE A 491 -5.18 -6.14 -7.06
N PHE A 492 -6.01 -5.91 -8.09
CA PHE A 492 -5.56 -6.01 -9.48
C PHE A 492 -4.50 -4.98 -9.85
N THR A 493 -4.55 -3.77 -9.26
CA THR A 493 -3.56 -2.69 -9.52
C THR A 493 -2.30 -2.76 -8.67
N THR A 494 -2.30 -3.54 -7.58
CA THR A 494 -1.14 -3.72 -6.68
C THR A 494 0.20 -3.98 -7.40
N PRO A 495 0.32 -4.86 -8.42
CA PRO A 495 1.61 -5.19 -9.03
C PRO A 495 2.37 -4.02 -9.66
N LEU A 496 1.64 -3.02 -10.16
CA LEU A 496 2.22 -1.83 -10.78
C LEU A 496 2.79 -0.92 -9.69
N SER A 497 2.03 -0.66 -8.62
CA SER A 497 2.56 0.09 -7.49
C SER A 497 3.67 -0.66 -6.75
N SER A 498 3.54 -1.96 -6.47
CA SER A 498 4.58 -2.73 -5.78
C SER A 498 5.91 -2.72 -6.54
N GLY A 499 5.88 -2.70 -7.88
CA GLY A 499 7.08 -2.52 -8.69
C GLY A 499 7.76 -1.17 -8.45
N ILE A 500 7.00 -0.09 -8.60
CA ILE A 500 7.48 1.30 -8.41
C ILE A 500 7.95 1.54 -6.97
N ASP A 501 7.11 1.18 -5.99
CA ASP A 501 7.38 1.28 -4.54
C ASP A 501 8.66 0.51 -4.16
N THR A 502 8.97 -0.60 -4.85
CA THR A 502 10.22 -1.37 -4.63
C THR A 502 11.43 -0.74 -5.32
N ILE A 503 11.28 -0.20 -6.53
CA ILE A 503 12.38 0.48 -7.23
C ILE A 503 12.85 1.69 -6.42
N PHE A 504 11.93 2.46 -5.82
CA PHE A 504 12.31 3.55 -4.91
C PHE A 504 13.04 3.06 -3.66
N VAL A 505 12.57 1.98 -3.01
CA VAL A 505 13.24 1.42 -1.81
C VAL A 505 14.61 0.82 -2.13
N ALA A 506 14.78 0.18 -3.28
CA ALA A 506 16.06 -0.40 -3.69
C ALA A 506 17.08 0.68 -4.09
N MET A 507 16.62 1.75 -4.75
CA MET A 507 17.40 2.95 -5.08
C MET A 507 17.81 3.76 -3.85
N ALA A 508 16.93 3.86 -2.85
CA ALA A 508 17.24 4.47 -1.56
C ALA A 508 18.31 3.70 -0.76
N TRP A 509 18.43 2.39 -0.99
CA TRP A 509 19.42 1.54 -0.32
C TRP A 509 20.77 1.55 -1.02
N ASP A 510 20.79 1.31 -2.34
CA ASP A 510 22.00 1.35 -3.16
C ASP A 510 21.69 2.01 -4.52
N PRO A 511 21.96 3.32 -4.67
CA PRO A 511 21.74 4.03 -5.93
C PRO A 511 22.86 3.80 -6.95
N GLU A 512 24.01 3.26 -6.55
CA GLU A 512 25.10 2.92 -7.49
C GLU A 512 24.73 1.70 -8.34
N VAL A 513 23.91 0.78 -7.82
CA VAL A 513 23.29 -0.29 -8.62
C VAL A 513 22.43 0.26 -9.76
N LEU A 514 21.68 1.35 -9.56
CA LEU A 514 20.93 2.00 -10.65
C LEU A 514 21.89 2.54 -11.72
N MET A 515 22.93 3.29 -11.31
CA MET A 515 23.89 3.92 -12.22
C MET A 515 24.73 2.88 -12.99
N ARG A 516 25.17 1.81 -12.33
CA ARG A 516 26.04 0.78 -12.93
C ARG A 516 25.27 -0.26 -13.74
N ALA A 517 24.12 -0.71 -13.24
CA ALA A 517 23.43 -1.89 -13.76
C ALA A 517 22.15 -1.57 -14.55
N HIS A 518 21.64 -0.34 -14.45
CA HIS A 518 20.48 0.15 -15.21
C HIS A 518 20.72 1.56 -15.81
N PRO A 519 21.86 1.82 -16.50
CA PRO A 519 22.25 3.17 -16.91
C PRO A 519 21.22 3.88 -17.81
N ASP A 520 20.55 3.15 -18.71
CA ASP A 520 19.47 3.70 -19.55
C ASP A 520 18.29 4.23 -18.70
N LEU A 521 17.93 3.53 -17.62
CA LEU A 521 16.91 4.01 -16.67
C LEU A 521 17.40 5.25 -15.93
N TYR A 522 18.65 5.25 -15.44
CA TYR A 522 19.24 6.43 -14.78
C TYR A 522 19.25 7.65 -15.71
N HIS A 523 19.73 7.52 -16.95
CA HIS A 523 19.78 8.62 -17.91
C HIS A 523 18.37 9.15 -18.26
N ARG A 524 17.38 8.28 -18.44
CA ARG A 524 15.98 8.69 -18.64
C ARG A 524 15.40 9.40 -17.42
N MET A 525 15.69 8.90 -16.21
CA MET A 525 15.24 9.53 -14.97
C MET A 525 15.82 10.93 -14.82
N VAL A 526 17.12 11.12 -15.07
CA VAL A 526 17.79 12.44 -15.05
C VAL A 526 17.26 13.36 -16.14
N ALA A 527 17.06 12.87 -17.37
CA ALA A 527 16.52 13.67 -18.48
C ALA A 527 15.07 14.14 -18.26
N VAL A 528 14.29 13.40 -17.45
CA VAL A 528 12.89 13.70 -17.15
C VAL A 528 12.72 14.48 -15.84
N TYR A 529 13.59 14.27 -14.85
CA TYR A 529 13.59 14.99 -13.57
C TYR A 529 15.05 15.18 -13.08
N PRO A 530 15.75 16.27 -13.47
CA PRO A 530 17.19 16.44 -13.21
C PRO A 530 17.60 16.37 -11.73
N HIS A 531 16.69 16.72 -10.81
CA HIS A 531 16.90 16.60 -9.37
C HIS A 531 17.13 15.14 -8.88
N VAL A 532 16.89 14.12 -9.72
CA VAL A 532 17.35 12.73 -9.48
C VAL A 532 18.84 12.68 -9.11
N GLN A 533 19.69 13.50 -9.74
CA GLN A 533 21.12 13.53 -9.43
C GLN A 533 21.40 13.98 -8.00
N GLN A 534 20.61 14.92 -7.47
CA GLN A 534 20.78 15.45 -6.12
C GLN A 534 20.36 14.45 -5.04
N ALA A 535 19.34 13.62 -5.30
CA ALA A 535 18.92 12.54 -4.40
C ALA A 535 19.83 11.29 -4.46
N ILE A 536 20.53 11.08 -5.58
CA ILE A 536 21.42 9.92 -5.78
C ILE A 536 22.85 10.16 -5.29
N HIS A 537 23.30 11.42 -5.24
CA HIS A 537 24.64 11.81 -4.80
C HIS A 537 24.68 12.44 -3.39
N ALA A 538 23.61 12.27 -2.60
CA ALA A 538 23.52 12.64 -1.19
C ALA A 538 23.52 11.40 -0.29
#